data_AF-A4GJ87-F1
#
_entry.id   AF-A4GJ87-F1
#
_cell.length_a   1.000
_cell.length_b   1.000
_cell.length_c   1.000
_cell.angle_alpha   90.00
_cell.angle_beta   90.00
_cell.angle_gamma   90.00
#
_symmetry.space_group_name_H-M   'P 1'
#
loop_
_entity.id
_entity.type
_entity.pdbx_description
1 polymer ?
#
loop_
_entity_poly.entity_id
_entity_poly.type
_entity_poly.pdbx_seq_one_letter_code
_entity_poly.pdbx_strand_id
1 'polypeptide(L)'
;MAKITHKGMWIEVSSLNPTDKKNYIKAFACFMLGAVLLGIHLAEVGFLGDDSTNLMPEPWLVILRIVMIALFFIGAFFHYKFTITQDDLFKSYQSACFVGGALGFLVFGLSLTALSPYFNFYPTFYEYFLAFAIGTSIGGYSFYRKYIAES
;
A
#
# COMPACT_ATOMS: atom_id res chain seq x y z
N MET A 1 12.39 18.52 -5.19
CA MET A 1 12.04 17.16 -5.69
C MET A 1 11.91 16.23 -4.49
N ALA A 2 11.18 15.12 -4.61
CA ALA A 2 11.00 14.18 -3.50
C ALA A 2 12.34 13.59 -3.03
N LYS A 3 12.70 13.84 -1.77
CA LYS A 3 13.88 13.26 -1.15
C LYS A 3 13.46 12.03 -0.36
N ILE A 4 14.01 10.88 -0.72
CA ILE A 4 13.75 9.61 -0.05
C ILE A 4 14.56 9.56 1.25
N THR A 5 13.91 9.20 2.35
CA THR A 5 14.49 9.17 3.71
C THR A 5 14.10 7.90 4.45
N HIS A 6 14.52 7.78 5.71
CA HIS A 6 14.19 6.66 6.60
C HIS A 6 14.45 5.28 5.96
N LYS A 7 15.63 5.12 5.34
CA LYS A 7 16.04 3.88 4.68
C LYS A 7 15.10 3.41 3.55
N GLY A 8 14.54 4.36 2.80
CA GLY A 8 13.62 4.04 1.70
C GLY A 8 12.19 3.79 2.15
N MET A 9 11.84 4.14 3.40
CA MET A 9 10.49 3.95 3.94
C MET A 9 9.65 5.23 3.92
N TRP A 10 10.27 6.38 3.63
CA TRP A 10 9.59 7.66 3.71
C TRP A 10 10.11 8.68 2.70
N ILE A 11 9.35 9.75 2.52
CA ILE A 11 9.70 10.91 1.71
C ILE A 11 9.74 12.14 2.62
N GLU A 12 10.80 12.93 2.52
CA GLU A 12 10.91 14.19 3.24
C GLU A 12 9.92 15.22 2.67
N VAL A 13 8.77 15.40 3.33
CA VAL A 13 7.69 16.27 2.83
C VAL A 13 8.13 17.74 2.68
N SER A 14 9.10 18.20 3.48
CA SER A 14 9.71 19.53 3.36
C SER A 14 10.51 19.72 2.05
N SER A 15 10.95 18.64 1.39
CA SER A 15 11.71 18.73 0.14
C SER A 15 10.84 18.98 -1.11
N LEU A 16 9.52 18.92 -0.95
CA LEU A 16 8.55 19.05 -2.03
C LEU A 16 8.26 20.52 -2.34
N ASN A 17 8.11 20.84 -3.62
CA ASN A 17 7.55 22.14 -4.02
C ASN A 17 6.07 22.25 -3.58
N PRO A 18 5.49 23.46 -3.52
CA PRO A 18 4.12 23.64 -3.00
C PRO A 18 3.04 22.82 -3.71
N THR A 19 3.14 22.65 -5.04
CA THR A 19 2.17 21.91 -5.85
C THR A 19 2.23 20.41 -5.56
N ASP A 20 3.42 19.84 -5.59
CA ASP A 20 3.66 18.42 -5.31
C ASP A 20 3.34 18.08 -3.87
N LYS A 21 3.69 18.96 -2.92
CA LYS A 21 3.35 18.82 -1.51
C LYS A 21 1.85 18.73 -1.31
N LYS A 22 1.07 19.57 -1.98
CA LYS A 22 -0.40 19.54 -1.91
C LYS A 22 -0.97 18.23 -2.47
N ASN A 23 -0.46 17.76 -3.61
CA ASN A 23 -0.89 16.50 -4.19
C ASN A 23 -0.51 15.30 -3.30
N TYR A 24 0.72 15.27 -2.78
CA TYR A 24 1.20 14.25 -1.87
C TYR A 24 0.36 14.17 -0.59
N ILE A 25 0.11 15.31 0.07
CA ILE A 25 -0.69 15.35 1.31
C ILE A 25 -2.12 14.88 1.05
N LYS A 26 -2.74 15.30 -0.06
CA LYS A 26 -4.09 14.84 -0.43
C LYS A 26 -4.12 13.34 -0.68
N ALA A 27 -3.16 12.83 -1.43
CA ALA A 27 -3.04 11.39 -1.69
C ALA A 27 -2.89 10.62 -0.37
N PHE A 28 -1.95 11.04 0.46
CA PHE A 28 -1.68 10.42 1.76
C PHE A 28 -2.92 10.47 2.67
N ALA A 29 -3.60 11.61 2.80
CA ALA A 29 -4.80 11.72 3.61
C ALA A 29 -5.92 10.80 3.11
N CYS A 30 -6.16 10.75 1.79
CA CYS A 30 -7.15 9.86 1.21
C CYS A 30 -6.81 8.38 1.44
N PHE A 31 -5.55 7.98 1.26
CA PHE A 31 -5.13 6.61 1.52
C PHE A 31 -5.21 6.23 3.00
N MET A 32 -4.84 7.13 3.91
CA MET A 32 -4.95 6.87 5.35
C MET A 32 -6.40 6.73 5.79
N LEU A 33 -7.30 7.60 5.33
CA LEU A 33 -8.73 7.48 5.61
C LEU A 33 -9.32 6.20 4.99
N GLY A 34 -8.95 5.89 3.74
CA GLY A 34 -9.34 4.65 3.07
C GLY A 34 -8.86 3.40 3.82
N ALA A 35 -7.63 3.42 4.34
CA ALA A 35 -7.06 2.33 5.12
C ALA A 35 -7.76 2.12 6.47
N VAL A 36 -8.21 3.21 7.13
CA VAL A 36 -9.04 3.09 8.34
C VAL A 36 -10.37 2.42 8.01
N LEU A 37 -11.04 2.83 6.94
CA LEU A 37 -12.29 2.18 6.51
C LEU A 37 -12.07 0.73 6.06
N LEU A 38 -10.92 0.44 5.45
CA LEU A 38 -10.51 -0.93 5.15
C LEU A 38 -10.41 -1.78 6.43
N GLY A 39 -9.82 -1.25 7.50
CA GLY A 39 -9.77 -1.94 8.79
C GLY A 39 -11.16 -2.29 9.33
N ILE A 40 -12.13 -1.38 9.21
CA ILE A 40 -13.52 -1.64 9.59
C ILE A 40 -14.14 -2.71 8.67
N HIS A 41 -13.91 -2.60 7.36
CA HIS A 41 -14.38 -3.61 6.40
C HIS A 41 -13.83 -5.00 6.71
N LEU A 42 -12.55 -5.09 7.09
CA LEU A 42 -11.86 -6.33 7.46
C LEU A 42 -12.50 -7.00 8.69
N ALA A 43 -12.87 -6.23 9.72
CA ALA A 43 -13.59 -6.76 10.87
C ALA A 43 -14.93 -7.39 10.48
N GLU A 44 -15.60 -6.83 9.47
CA GLU A 44 -16.90 -7.33 8.98
C GLU A 44 -16.80 -8.51 7.99
N VAL A 45 -15.60 -8.85 7.48
CA VAL A 45 -15.42 -10.00 6.56
C VAL A 45 -14.44 -11.06 7.04
N GLY A 46 -13.78 -10.83 8.18
CA GLY A 46 -12.69 -11.68 8.67
C GLY A 46 -11.35 -11.30 8.05
N PHE A 47 -10.27 -11.48 8.81
CA PHE A 47 -8.89 -11.16 8.40
C PHE A 47 -7.91 -12.15 9.03
N LEU A 48 -6.92 -12.63 8.27
CA LEU A 48 -5.92 -13.60 8.75
C LEU A 48 -6.51 -14.90 9.31
N GLY A 49 -7.62 -15.35 8.73
CA GLY A 49 -8.31 -16.57 9.16
C GLY A 49 -9.21 -16.40 10.39
N ASP A 50 -9.41 -15.17 10.87
CA ASP A 50 -10.37 -14.85 11.92
C ASP A 50 -11.80 -14.72 11.37
N ASP A 51 -12.79 -15.00 12.21
CA ASP A 51 -14.21 -14.90 11.86
C ASP A 51 -14.67 -13.44 11.82
N SER A 52 -15.70 -13.15 11.03
CA SER A 52 -16.25 -11.79 10.96
C SER A 52 -17.11 -11.43 12.18
N THR A 53 -17.04 -10.17 12.60
CA THR A 53 -17.85 -9.67 13.72
C THR A 53 -19.32 -9.47 13.33
N ASN A 54 -19.60 -9.24 12.04
CA ASN A 54 -20.94 -8.99 11.46
C ASN A 54 -21.79 -8.01 12.29
N LEU A 55 -21.18 -6.93 12.78
CA LEU A 55 -21.83 -5.99 13.69
C LEU A 55 -22.57 -4.88 12.94
N MET A 56 -22.16 -4.59 11.70
CA MET A 56 -22.68 -3.45 10.96
C MET A 56 -23.83 -3.87 10.02
N PRO A 57 -25.01 -3.22 10.11
CA PRO A 57 -26.11 -3.48 9.18
C PRO A 57 -25.74 -3.20 7.72
N GLU A 58 -26.24 -4.04 6.79
CA GLU A 58 -25.91 -4.02 5.36
C GLU A 58 -25.95 -2.63 4.70
N PRO A 59 -26.96 -1.76 4.91
CA PRO A 59 -26.96 -0.44 4.28
C PRO A 59 -25.75 0.43 4.65
N TRP A 60 -25.31 0.35 5.91
CA TRP A 60 -24.15 1.08 6.39
C TRP A 60 -22.83 0.47 5.90
N LEU A 61 -22.76 -0.86 5.83
CA LEU A 61 -21.60 -1.57 5.28
C LEU A 61 -21.38 -1.24 3.80
N VAL A 62 -22.45 -1.16 3.01
CA VAL A 62 -22.37 -0.76 1.60
C VAL A 62 -21.86 0.68 1.47
N ILE A 63 -22.41 1.62 2.25
CA ILE A 63 -21.98 3.02 2.23
C ILE A 63 -20.49 3.12 2.59
N LEU A 64 -20.05 2.43 3.66
CA LEU A 64 -18.66 2.40 4.08
C LEU A 64 -17.74 1.89 2.96
N ARG A 65 -18.11 0.79 2.29
CA ARG A 65 -17.33 0.23 1.18
C ARG A 65 -17.24 1.19 -0.01
N ILE A 66 -18.33 1.87 -0.37
CA ILE A 66 -18.33 2.87 -1.46
C ILE A 66 -17.38 4.03 -1.11
N VAL A 67 -17.47 4.57 0.10
CA VAL A 67 -16.60 5.67 0.54
C VAL A 67 -15.14 5.22 0.60
N MET A 68 -14.86 4.03 1.13
CA MET A 68 -13.52 3.44 1.14
C MET A 68 -12.92 3.35 -0.26
N ILE A 69 -13.66 2.76 -1.20
CA ILE A 69 -13.23 2.62 -2.60
C ILE A 69 -12.99 3.99 -3.24
N ALA A 70 -13.92 4.95 -3.05
CA ALA A 70 -13.77 6.30 -3.57
C ALA A 70 -12.51 6.99 -3.03
N LEU A 71 -12.22 6.86 -1.73
CA LEU A 71 -11.01 7.40 -1.12
C LEU A 71 -9.73 6.81 -1.73
N PHE A 72 -9.69 5.50 -1.98
CA PHE A 72 -8.54 4.87 -2.65
C PHE A 72 -8.35 5.41 -4.08
N PHE A 73 -9.42 5.55 -4.87
CA PHE A 73 -9.32 6.11 -6.23
C PHE A 73 -8.91 7.59 -6.24
N ILE A 74 -9.47 8.41 -5.34
CA ILE A 74 -9.06 9.82 -5.20
C ILE A 74 -7.60 9.92 -4.77
N GLY A 75 -7.18 9.08 -3.82
CA GLY A 75 -5.80 8.98 -3.37
C GLY A 75 -4.85 8.63 -4.52
N ALA A 76 -5.20 7.60 -5.31
CA ALA A 76 -4.43 7.18 -6.48
C ALA A 76 -4.31 8.27 -7.54
N PHE A 77 -5.39 9.02 -7.79
CA PHE A 77 -5.38 10.14 -8.73
C PHE A 77 -4.40 11.25 -8.30
N PHE A 78 -4.42 11.65 -7.03
CA PHE A 78 -3.47 12.66 -6.54
C PHE A 78 -2.04 12.12 -6.46
N HIS A 79 -1.87 10.83 -6.15
CA HIS A 79 -0.56 10.18 -6.18
C HIS A 79 0.02 10.17 -7.59
N TYR A 80 -0.78 9.84 -8.61
CA TYR A 80 -0.36 9.91 -10.00
C TYR A 80 0.10 11.32 -10.39
N LYS A 81 -0.68 12.35 -10.05
CA LYS A 81 -0.29 13.76 -10.28
C LYS A 81 1.02 14.14 -9.61
N PHE A 82 1.29 13.59 -8.43
CA PHE A 82 2.56 13.78 -7.74
C PHE A 82 3.71 13.01 -8.42
N THR A 83 3.51 11.76 -8.83
CA THR A 83 4.54 10.91 -9.42
C THR A 83 5.05 11.43 -10.76
N ILE A 84 4.16 11.90 -11.64
CA ILE A 84 4.57 12.32 -13.00
C ILE A 84 5.54 13.51 -13.00
N THR A 85 5.47 14.36 -11.95
CA THR A 85 6.32 15.55 -11.78
C THR A 85 7.65 15.26 -11.08
N GLN A 86 7.85 14.05 -10.55
CA GLN A 86 9.11 13.69 -9.89
C GLN A 86 10.21 13.33 -10.90
N ASP A 87 11.45 13.36 -10.42
CA ASP A 87 12.63 12.97 -11.18
C ASP A 87 12.73 11.46 -11.43
N ASP A 88 13.69 11.08 -12.27
CA ASP A 88 13.94 9.70 -12.65
C ASP A 88 14.42 8.84 -11.48
N LEU A 89 15.11 9.44 -10.49
CA LEU A 89 15.53 8.74 -9.28
C LEU A 89 14.31 8.28 -8.48
N PHE A 90 13.35 9.18 -8.24
CA PHE A 90 12.14 8.86 -7.51
C PHE A 90 11.25 7.87 -8.28
N LYS A 91 11.11 8.04 -9.60
CA LYS A 91 10.38 7.10 -10.45
C LYS A 91 11.01 5.70 -10.42
N SER A 92 12.35 5.62 -10.43
CA SER A 92 13.08 4.36 -10.29
C SER A 92 12.89 3.74 -8.92
N TYR A 93 12.89 4.55 -7.85
CA TYR A 93 12.54 4.09 -6.50
C TYR A 93 11.13 3.50 -6.44
N GLN A 94 10.12 4.18 -7.01
CA GLN A 94 8.76 3.66 -7.07
C GLN A 94 8.67 2.35 -7.86
N SER A 95 9.41 2.24 -8.95
CA SER A 95 9.51 1.01 -9.72
C SER A 95 10.14 -0.13 -8.89
N ALA A 96 11.22 0.14 -8.16
CA ALA A 96 11.83 -0.83 -7.26
C ALA A 96 10.87 -1.30 -6.14
N CYS A 97 10.14 -0.37 -5.53
CA CYS A 97 9.07 -0.67 -4.58
C CYS A 97 7.98 -1.56 -5.22
N PHE A 98 7.48 -1.21 -6.41
CA PHE A 98 6.45 -1.97 -7.10
C PHE A 98 6.92 -3.38 -7.49
N VAL A 99 8.12 -3.51 -8.04
CA VAL A 99 8.72 -4.81 -8.38
C VAL A 99 8.92 -5.65 -7.13
N GLY A 100 9.45 -5.07 -6.04
CA GLY A 100 9.57 -5.75 -4.75
C GLY A 100 8.21 -6.25 -4.25
N GLY A 101 7.17 -5.42 -4.34
CA GLY A 101 5.81 -5.79 -3.97
C GLY A 101 5.25 -6.91 -4.85
N ALA A 102 5.40 -6.82 -6.17
CA ALA A 102 4.94 -7.84 -7.11
C ALA A 102 5.66 -9.19 -6.88
N LEU A 103 6.96 -9.17 -6.60
CA LEU A 103 7.72 -10.37 -6.23
C LEU A 103 7.27 -10.93 -4.88
N GLY A 104 7.02 -10.08 -3.88
CA GLY A 104 6.45 -10.48 -2.60
C GLY A 104 5.11 -11.17 -2.79
N PHE A 105 4.18 -10.54 -3.50
CA PHE A 105 2.89 -11.10 -3.86
C PHE A 105 3.01 -12.45 -4.57
N LEU A 106 3.87 -12.55 -5.58
CA LEU A 106 4.00 -13.77 -6.39
C LEU A 106 4.63 -14.91 -5.57
N VAL A 107 5.78 -14.68 -4.94
CA VAL A 107 6.53 -15.73 -4.24
C VAL A 107 5.79 -16.20 -2.99
N PHE A 108 5.36 -15.27 -2.14
CA PHE A 108 4.60 -15.64 -0.94
C PHE A 108 3.20 -16.11 -1.30
N GLY A 109 2.54 -15.50 -2.27
CA GLY A 109 1.21 -15.91 -2.70
C GLY A 109 1.19 -17.32 -3.25
N LEU A 110 2.13 -17.67 -4.13
CA LEU A 110 2.27 -19.05 -4.60
C LEU A 110 2.57 -20.01 -3.45
N SER A 111 3.45 -19.63 -2.52
CA SER A 111 3.80 -20.46 -1.36
C SER A 111 2.59 -20.70 -0.46
N LEU A 112 1.82 -19.66 -0.12
CA LEU A 112 0.61 -19.74 0.70
C LEU A 112 -0.46 -20.61 0.04
N THR A 113 -0.70 -20.43 -1.26
CA THR A 113 -1.67 -21.24 -2.00
C THR A 113 -1.25 -22.70 -2.09
N ALA A 114 0.03 -22.98 -2.37
CA ALA A 114 0.54 -24.35 -2.48
C ALA A 114 0.52 -25.09 -1.14
N LEU A 115 0.76 -24.36 -0.04
CA LEU A 115 0.81 -24.92 1.31
C LEU A 115 -0.55 -24.96 2.01
N SER A 116 -1.53 -24.16 1.56
CA SER A 116 -2.87 -24.03 2.13
C SER A 116 -3.53 -25.38 2.51
N PRO A 117 -3.51 -26.44 1.66
CA PRO A 117 -4.12 -27.72 1.99
C PRO A 117 -3.52 -28.43 3.21
N TYR A 118 -2.25 -28.15 3.53
CA TYR A 118 -1.53 -28.79 4.64
C TYR A 118 -1.75 -28.09 5.98
N PHE A 119 -2.20 -26.83 5.96
CA PHE A 119 -2.37 -26.00 7.17
C PHE A 119 -3.82 -25.69 7.52
N ASN A 120 -4.79 -26.19 6.75
CA ASN A 120 -6.21 -25.84 6.87
C ASN A 120 -6.44 -24.32 6.92
N PHE A 121 -5.63 -23.59 6.16
CA PHE A 121 -5.63 -22.13 6.08
C PHE A 121 -5.93 -21.72 4.65
N TYR A 122 -6.94 -20.88 4.44
CA TYR A 122 -7.39 -20.47 3.11
C TYR A 122 -7.08 -18.98 2.90
N PRO A 123 -5.95 -18.64 2.26
CA PRO A 123 -5.56 -17.26 2.06
C PRO A 123 -6.59 -16.51 1.23
N THR A 124 -7.03 -15.36 1.74
CA THR A 124 -7.87 -14.38 1.07
C THR A 124 -7.00 -13.34 0.34
N PHE A 125 -7.63 -12.37 -0.32
CA PHE A 125 -6.92 -11.23 -0.93
C PHE A 125 -5.93 -10.55 0.03
N TYR A 126 -6.25 -10.49 1.32
CA TYR A 126 -5.52 -9.67 2.28
C TYR A 126 -4.17 -10.23 2.70
N GLU A 127 -4.02 -11.56 2.73
CA GLU A 127 -2.74 -12.22 2.94
C GLU A 127 -1.78 -11.92 1.77
N TYR A 128 -2.29 -11.97 0.54
CA TYR A 128 -1.51 -11.60 -0.63
C TYR A 128 -1.17 -10.10 -0.65
N PHE A 129 -2.09 -9.24 -0.22
CA PHE A 129 -1.85 -7.80 -0.09
C PHE A 129 -0.77 -7.51 0.97
N LEU A 130 -0.76 -8.23 2.09
CA LEU A 130 0.29 -8.10 3.11
C LEU A 130 1.65 -8.53 2.55
N ALA A 131 1.70 -9.63 1.81
CA ALA A 131 2.92 -10.06 1.11
C ALA A 131 3.42 -9.00 0.12
N PHE A 132 2.51 -8.36 -0.62
CA PHE A 132 2.83 -7.23 -1.49
C PHE A 132 3.41 -6.05 -0.69
N ALA A 133 2.82 -5.69 0.45
CA ALA A 133 3.28 -4.58 1.28
C ALA A 133 4.69 -4.84 1.88
N ILE A 134 4.94 -6.06 2.34
CA ILE A 134 6.27 -6.48 2.82
C ILE A 134 7.29 -6.42 1.67
N GLY A 135 6.96 -7.00 0.51
CA GLY A 135 7.81 -6.94 -0.67
C GLY A 135 8.11 -5.51 -1.12
N THR A 136 7.12 -4.62 -1.05
CA THR A 136 7.27 -3.19 -1.36
C THR A 136 8.29 -2.53 -0.46
N SER A 137 8.24 -2.83 0.84
CA SER A 137 9.18 -2.33 1.84
C SER A 137 10.61 -2.84 1.58
N ILE A 138 10.76 -4.12 1.22
CA ILE A 138 12.06 -4.71 0.85
C ILE A 138 12.62 -4.04 -0.42
N GLY A 139 11.78 -3.81 -1.42
CA GLY A 139 12.16 -3.11 -2.65
C GLY A 139 12.66 -1.69 -2.39
N GLY A 140 11.93 -0.92 -1.57
CA GLY A 140 12.32 0.43 -1.16
C GLY A 140 13.62 0.46 -0.36
N TYR A 141 13.79 -0.46 0.59
CA TYR A 141 15.02 -0.59 1.37
C TYR A 141 16.24 -0.97 0.50
N SER A 142 16.05 -1.92 -0.41
CA SER A 142 17.11 -2.36 -1.33
C SER A 142 17.55 -1.24 -2.27
N PHE A 143 16.60 -0.44 -2.78
CA PHE A 143 16.90 0.75 -3.55
C PHE A 143 17.70 1.77 -2.73
N TYR A 144 17.25 2.08 -1.52
CA TYR A 144 17.94 3.03 -0.64
C TYR A 144 19.39 2.59 -0.37
N ARG A 145 19.60 1.31 -0.03
CA ARG A 145 20.93 0.76 0.21
C ARG A 145 21.87 0.96 -0.98
N LYS A 146 21.37 0.70 -2.19
CA LYS A 146 22.18 0.70 -3.41
C LYS A 146 22.45 2.10 -3.98
N TYR A 147 21.51 3.03 -3.83
CA TYR A 147 21.55 4.31 -4.55
C TYR A 147 21.59 5.55 -3.66
N ILE A 148 21.35 5.42 -2.35
CA ILE A 148 21.24 6.57 -1.43
C ILE A 148 22.17 6.42 -0.21
N ALA A 149 22.34 5.22 0.34
CA ALA A 149 23.18 5.02 1.52
C ALA A 149 24.68 5.16 1.23
N GLU A 150 25.08 4.95 -0.03
CA GLU A 150 26.46 4.99 -0.51
C GLU A 150 26.80 6.29 -1.27
N SER A 151 25.84 7.22 -1.38
CA SER A 151 25.98 8.53 -2.02
C SER A 151 26.21 9.64 -0.99
#